data_AF-A0A814RKS5-F1
#
_entry.id   AF-A0A814RKS5-F1
#
_cell.length_a   1.000
_cell.length_b   1.000
_cell.length_c   1.000
_cell.angle_alpha   90.00
_cell.angle_beta   90.00
_cell.angle_gamma   90.00
#
_symmetry.space_group_name_H-M   'P 1'
#
loop_
_entity.id
_entity.type
_entity.pdbx_description
1 polymer ?
#
loop_
_entity_poly.entity_id
_entity_poly.type
_entity_poly.pdbx_seq_one_letter_code
_entity_poly.pdbx_strand_id
1 'polypeptide(L)'
;MRFWSPFHTSSIDIISDAPNKLIFRAPDRIRLQMTVDHLDFNQNPGTCLTHYNYETRLWECFHSPHTTGQHRLFLWALDTEKDDQWATAVRFDFYIKQKGDIIYFPKTTNTFTILRCQLLKSIDGCLSRESLPTDIVVRVPGVRGVQLQIDEQTLITGKNLKNSIYSLQIPANIPAHVKDLVVMGLCADDTYYSILITYKIE
;
A
#
# COMPACT_ATOMS: atom_id res chain seq x y z
N MET A 1 -8.61 -17.28 -12.21
CA MET A 1 -10.05 -17.24 -11.80
C MET A 1 -10.61 -15.87 -12.17
N ARG A 2 -11.87 -15.74 -12.61
CA ARG A 2 -12.52 -14.46 -12.95
C ARG A 2 -13.73 -14.24 -12.06
N PHE A 3 -13.93 -13.02 -11.57
CA PHE A 3 -15.13 -12.62 -10.84
C PHE A 3 -15.61 -11.24 -11.31
N TRP A 4 -16.87 -10.92 -11.02
CA TRP A 4 -17.45 -9.62 -11.33
C TRP A 4 -17.11 -8.63 -10.22
N SER A 5 -16.84 -7.38 -10.60
CA SER A 5 -16.83 -6.26 -9.67
C SER A 5 -18.14 -6.23 -8.89
N PRO A 6 -18.16 -5.77 -7.63
CA PRO A 6 -19.37 -5.73 -6.81
C PRO A 6 -20.49 -4.90 -7.44
N PHE A 7 -20.16 -3.98 -8.35
CA PHE A 7 -21.11 -3.15 -9.10
C PHE A 7 -21.64 -3.80 -10.38
N HIS A 8 -21.25 -5.04 -10.68
CA HIS A 8 -21.57 -5.77 -11.92
C HIS A 8 -21.25 -5.02 -13.22
N THR A 9 -20.30 -4.07 -13.19
CA THR A 9 -19.91 -3.26 -14.37
C THR A 9 -18.74 -3.85 -15.13
N SER A 10 -17.93 -4.67 -14.46
CA SER A 10 -16.58 -5.01 -14.90
C SER A 10 -16.17 -6.39 -14.39
N SER A 11 -15.33 -7.11 -15.15
CA SER A 11 -14.69 -8.33 -14.68
C SER A 11 -13.32 -8.04 -14.08
N ILE A 12 -12.97 -8.71 -12.99
CA ILE A 12 -11.64 -8.72 -12.36
C ILE A 12 -11.06 -10.13 -12.50
N ASP A 13 -9.84 -10.22 -13.02
CA ASP A 13 -9.14 -11.49 -13.25
C ASP A 13 -8.02 -11.70 -12.24
N ILE A 14 -8.02 -12.84 -11.55
CA ILE A 14 -6.88 -13.34 -10.76
C ILE A 14 -5.89 -13.98 -11.73
N ILE A 15 -4.72 -13.37 -11.84
CA ILE A 15 -3.63 -13.78 -12.74
C ILE A 15 -2.67 -14.75 -12.04
N SER A 16 -2.43 -14.55 -10.74
CA SER A 16 -1.59 -15.42 -9.91
C SER A 16 -2.05 -15.37 -8.45
N ASP A 17 -1.98 -16.51 -7.78
CA ASP A 17 -2.40 -16.77 -6.40
C ASP A 17 -1.23 -17.28 -5.53
N ALA A 18 -0.06 -16.66 -5.67
CA ALA A 18 1.11 -17.02 -4.86
C ALA A 18 0.83 -16.82 -3.35
N PRO A 19 1.47 -17.60 -2.45
CA PRO A 19 1.09 -17.67 -1.04
C PRO A 19 1.07 -16.34 -0.26
N ASN A 20 1.84 -15.34 -0.69
CA ASN A 20 1.92 -14.01 -0.05
C ASN A 20 1.61 -12.86 -1.03
N LYS A 21 1.14 -13.18 -2.25
CA LYS A 21 0.94 -12.21 -3.33
C LYS A 21 -0.16 -12.66 -4.27
N LEU A 22 -1.24 -11.89 -4.30
CA LEU A 22 -2.30 -12.01 -5.28
C LEU A 22 -2.11 -10.96 -6.37
N ILE A 23 -2.23 -11.36 -7.64
CA ILE A 23 -2.09 -10.46 -8.79
C ILE A 23 -3.41 -10.38 -9.53
N PHE A 24 -3.89 -9.15 -9.74
CA PHE A 24 -5.18 -8.89 -10.38
C PHE A 24 -5.05 -8.03 -11.62
N ARG A 25 -5.86 -8.33 -12.62
CA ARG A 25 -6.17 -7.41 -13.73
C ARG A 25 -7.55 -6.83 -13.51
N ALA A 26 -7.65 -5.50 -13.60
CA ALA A 26 -8.91 -4.77 -13.51
C ALA A 26 -8.93 -3.64 -14.56
N PRO A 27 -10.12 -3.20 -15.03
CA PRO A 27 -10.23 -2.07 -15.93
C PRO A 27 -9.70 -0.75 -15.36
N ASP A 28 -9.52 0.25 -16.23
CA ASP A 28 -8.82 1.46 -15.84
C ASP A 28 -9.54 2.35 -14.83
N ARG A 29 -10.87 2.27 -14.77
CA ARG A 29 -11.69 2.94 -13.76
C ARG A 29 -11.74 2.23 -12.41
N ILE A 30 -11.32 0.96 -12.35
CA ILE A 30 -11.37 0.19 -11.12
C ILE A 30 -10.09 0.43 -10.30
N ARG A 31 -10.27 0.72 -9.01
CA ARG A 31 -9.22 0.72 -7.99
C ARG A 31 -9.40 -0.47 -7.08
N LEU A 32 -8.29 -1.05 -6.65
CA LEU A 32 -8.28 -2.20 -5.73
C LEU A 32 -7.55 -1.84 -4.44
N GLN A 33 -8.00 -2.46 -3.35
CA GLN A 33 -7.36 -2.40 -2.05
C GLN A 33 -7.59 -3.73 -1.34
N MET A 34 -6.56 -4.27 -0.70
CA MET A 34 -6.65 -5.51 0.07
C MET A 34 -6.49 -5.24 1.56
N THR A 35 -7.31 -5.90 2.36
CA THR A 35 -7.16 -5.96 3.82
C THR A 35 -7.06 -7.41 4.26
N VAL A 36 -6.40 -7.63 5.40
CA VAL A 36 -6.30 -8.93 6.08
C VAL A 36 -6.93 -8.81 7.45
N ASP A 37 -7.75 -9.79 7.81
CA ASP A 37 -8.36 -9.96 9.12
C ASP A 37 -8.04 -11.35 9.69
N HIS A 38 -8.02 -11.46 11.01
CA HIS A 38 -7.97 -12.72 11.74
C HIS A 38 -9.35 -13.01 12.33
N LEU A 39 -9.78 -14.27 12.30
CA LEU A 39 -11.13 -14.62 12.76
C LEU A 39 -11.31 -14.50 14.28
N ASP A 40 -10.23 -14.63 15.06
CA ASP A 40 -10.20 -14.17 16.46
C ASP A 40 -9.83 -12.69 16.50
N PHE A 41 -10.77 -11.86 16.94
CA PHE A 41 -10.68 -10.40 16.99
C PHE A 41 -9.55 -9.86 17.87
N ASN A 42 -9.00 -10.67 18.78
CA ASN A 42 -7.91 -10.24 19.67
C ASN A 42 -6.52 -10.45 19.07
N GLN A 43 -6.42 -11.07 17.89
CA GLN A 43 -5.14 -11.34 17.24
C GLN A 43 -4.78 -10.23 16.26
N ASN A 44 -3.47 -9.96 16.13
CA ASN A 44 -2.98 -9.08 15.07
C ASN A 44 -3.16 -9.79 13.71
N PRO A 45 -4.00 -9.25 12.81
CA PRO A 45 -4.32 -9.91 11.56
C PRO A 45 -3.16 -9.96 10.57
N GLY A 46 -2.17 -9.07 10.73
CA GLY A 46 -1.07 -8.92 9.79
C GLY A 46 -1.07 -7.57 9.10
N THR A 47 -0.33 -7.51 8.00
CA THR A 47 -0.26 -6.33 7.13
C THR A 47 -0.53 -6.70 5.68
N CYS A 48 -0.94 -5.70 4.90
CA CYS A 48 -1.16 -5.81 3.46
C CYS A 48 -0.58 -4.60 2.74
N LEU A 49 -0.17 -4.80 1.50
CA LEU A 49 0.18 -3.73 0.56
C LEU A 49 -0.58 -3.98 -0.74
N THR A 50 -1.33 -2.99 -1.20
CA THR A 50 -1.93 -3.02 -2.54
C THR A 50 -1.36 -1.86 -3.34
N HIS A 51 -0.74 -2.16 -4.47
CA HIS A 51 -0.21 -1.12 -5.35
C HIS A 51 -0.44 -1.47 -6.83
N TYR A 52 -0.28 -0.49 -7.71
CA TYR A 52 -0.42 -0.72 -9.15
C TYR A 52 0.96 -0.82 -9.80
N ASN A 53 1.27 -1.96 -10.41
CA ASN A 53 2.50 -2.15 -11.16
C ASN A 53 2.32 -1.62 -12.58
N TYR A 54 3.02 -0.53 -12.91
CA TYR A 54 2.90 0.14 -14.21
C TYR A 54 3.59 -0.59 -15.36
N GLU A 55 4.57 -1.44 -15.07
CA GLU A 55 5.28 -2.21 -16.10
C GLU A 55 4.38 -3.33 -16.62
N THR A 56 3.74 -4.05 -15.70
CA THR A 56 2.84 -5.16 -16.03
C THR A 56 1.39 -4.72 -16.24
N ARG A 57 1.03 -3.51 -15.79
CA ARG A 57 -0.35 -2.98 -15.75
C ARG A 57 -1.29 -3.85 -14.91
N LEU A 58 -0.76 -4.41 -13.83
CA LEU A 58 -1.48 -5.29 -12.91
C LEU A 58 -1.48 -4.70 -11.50
N TRP A 59 -2.52 -5.00 -10.75
CA TRP A 59 -2.55 -4.76 -9.31
C TRP A 59 -1.82 -5.88 -8.61
N GLU A 60 -0.91 -5.50 -7.71
CA GLU A 60 -0.21 -6.45 -6.86
C GLU A 60 -0.66 -6.22 -5.41
N CYS A 61 -1.20 -7.29 -4.83
CA CYS A 61 -1.75 -7.30 -3.49
C CYS A 61 -0.92 -8.27 -2.65
N PHE A 62 -0.02 -7.73 -1.84
CA PHE A 62 0.79 -8.49 -0.90
C PHE A 62 0.09 -8.59 0.44
N HIS A 63 0.22 -9.73 1.11
CA HIS A 63 -0.27 -9.95 2.47
C HIS A 63 0.76 -10.72 3.28
N SER A 64 0.80 -10.41 4.57
CA SER A 64 1.69 -11.05 5.54
C SER A 64 0.93 -11.18 6.85
N PRO A 65 0.29 -12.34 7.10
CA PRO A 65 -0.42 -12.56 8.35
C PRO A 65 0.56 -12.90 9.48
N HIS A 66 0.36 -12.32 10.67
CA HIS A 66 1.36 -12.38 11.75
C HIS A 66 1.17 -13.54 12.74
N THR A 67 0.02 -14.20 12.68
CA THR A 67 -0.39 -15.27 13.59
C THR A 67 -0.75 -16.54 12.83
N THR A 68 -0.65 -17.69 13.49
CA THR A 68 -1.25 -18.93 13.00
C THR A 68 -2.77 -18.91 13.21
N GLY A 69 -3.50 -19.74 12.49
CA GLY A 69 -4.96 -19.83 12.61
C GLY A 69 -5.72 -19.45 11.34
N GLN A 70 -7.00 -19.12 11.50
CA GLN A 70 -7.88 -18.75 10.39
C GLN A 70 -7.78 -17.26 10.09
N HIS A 71 -7.51 -16.95 8.83
CA HIS A 71 -7.40 -15.60 8.31
C HIS A 71 -8.34 -15.39 7.13
N ARG A 72 -8.62 -14.12 6.87
CA ARG A 72 -9.46 -13.68 5.78
C ARG A 72 -8.83 -12.52 5.05
N LEU A 73 -8.69 -12.64 3.73
CA LEU A 73 -8.37 -11.51 2.86
C LEU A 73 -9.66 -10.96 2.26
N PHE A 74 -9.80 -9.65 2.29
CA PHE A 74 -10.83 -8.94 1.54
C PHE A 74 -10.18 -8.14 0.43
N LEU A 75 -10.63 -8.35 -0.80
CA LEU A 75 -10.33 -7.44 -1.89
C LEU A 75 -11.50 -6.48 -2.05
N TRP A 76 -11.23 -5.21 -1.83
CA TRP A 76 -12.15 -4.09 -2.03
C TRP A 76 -11.94 -3.51 -3.42
N ALA A 77 -13.04 -3.09 -4.05
CA ALA A 77 -13.03 -2.41 -5.33
C ALA A 77 -13.80 -1.09 -5.25
N LEU A 78 -13.32 -0.11 -6.01
CA LEU A 78 -13.93 1.19 -6.21
C LEU A 78 -14.01 1.47 -7.72
N ASP A 79 -15.18 1.90 -8.21
CA ASP A 79 -15.36 2.36 -9.59
C ASP A 79 -15.29 3.90 -9.62
N THR A 80 -14.19 4.46 -10.14
CA THR A 80 -13.93 5.91 -10.10
C THR A 80 -14.81 6.71 -11.06
N GLU A 81 -15.54 6.07 -11.97
CA GLU A 81 -16.45 6.77 -12.90
C GLU A 81 -17.86 6.97 -12.32
N LYS A 82 -18.21 6.24 -11.25
CA LYS A 82 -19.57 6.19 -10.72
C LYS A 82 -19.76 6.91 -9.38
N ASP A 83 -18.68 7.50 -8.85
CA ASP A 83 -18.64 8.08 -7.50
C ASP A 83 -19.11 7.07 -6.42
N ASP A 84 -18.87 5.78 -6.68
CA ASP A 84 -19.27 4.68 -5.80
C ASP A 84 -18.38 4.66 -4.54
N GLN A 85 -18.85 4.01 -3.47
CA GLN A 85 -18.02 3.72 -2.30
C GLN A 85 -17.20 2.44 -2.51
N TRP A 86 -16.15 2.24 -1.72
CA TRP A 86 -15.43 0.96 -1.70
C TRP A 86 -16.39 -0.19 -1.32
N ALA A 87 -16.40 -1.25 -2.12
CA ALA A 87 -17.23 -2.43 -1.87
C ALA A 87 -16.40 -3.72 -1.94
N THR A 88 -16.77 -4.73 -1.16
CA THR A 88 -16.08 -6.03 -1.17
C THR A 88 -16.32 -6.73 -2.50
N ALA A 89 -15.25 -6.97 -3.26
CA ALA A 89 -15.30 -7.65 -4.54
C ALA A 89 -15.15 -9.17 -4.39
N VAL A 90 -14.25 -9.61 -3.51
CA VAL A 90 -14.02 -11.03 -3.23
C VAL A 90 -13.43 -11.22 -1.83
N ARG A 91 -13.67 -12.39 -1.26
CA ARG A 91 -13.19 -12.82 0.05
C ARG A 91 -12.42 -14.14 -0.10
N PHE A 92 -11.24 -14.21 0.49
CA PHE A 92 -10.44 -15.43 0.54
C PHE A 92 -10.28 -15.86 2.00
N ASP A 93 -10.76 -17.05 2.34
CA ASP A 93 -10.57 -17.65 3.66
C ASP A 93 -9.44 -18.67 3.58
N PHE A 94 -8.48 -18.62 4.51
CA PHE A 94 -7.33 -19.53 4.52
C PHE A 94 -6.84 -19.80 5.94
N TYR A 95 -6.07 -20.88 6.11
CA TYR A 95 -5.54 -21.31 7.40
C TYR A 95 -4.01 -21.36 7.39
N ILE A 96 -3.38 -20.68 8.34
CA ILE A 96 -1.93 -20.69 8.53
C ILE A 96 -1.57 -21.71 9.61
N LYS A 97 -0.87 -22.77 9.20
CA LYS A 97 -0.39 -23.84 10.09
C LYS A 97 0.90 -23.48 10.81
N GLN A 98 1.82 -22.83 10.10
CA GLN A 98 3.15 -22.49 10.59
C GLN A 98 3.46 -21.05 10.22
N LYS A 99 4.12 -20.35 11.14
CA LYS A 99 4.50 -18.96 10.97
C LYS A 99 5.77 -18.90 10.11
N GLY A 100 5.66 -18.30 8.93
CA GLY A 100 6.81 -17.94 8.11
C GLY A 100 7.48 -16.65 8.60
N ASP A 101 8.44 -16.16 7.82
CA ASP A 101 9.05 -14.85 8.06
C ASP A 101 7.97 -13.77 8.01
N ILE A 102 7.90 -12.96 9.07
CA ILE A 102 6.95 -11.85 9.13
C ILE A 102 7.53 -10.70 8.33
N ILE A 103 6.76 -10.25 7.35
CA ILE A 103 6.99 -8.97 6.68
C ILE A 103 5.96 -7.98 7.21
N TYR A 104 6.40 -6.80 7.61
CA TYR A 104 5.49 -5.69 7.87
C TYR A 104 5.41 -4.86 6.61
N PHE A 105 4.22 -4.61 6.08
CA PHE A 105 4.05 -3.66 4.98
C PHE A 105 3.72 -2.27 5.53
N PRO A 106 4.13 -1.18 4.85
CA PRO A 106 3.77 0.15 5.27
C PRO A 106 2.26 0.38 5.09
N LYS A 107 1.68 1.19 5.98
CA LYS A 107 0.26 1.53 5.90
C LYS A 107 0.05 2.46 4.71
N THR A 108 -0.84 2.09 3.81
CA THR A 108 -1.23 2.92 2.66
C THR A 108 -2.64 3.46 2.84
N THR A 109 -2.90 4.67 2.34
CA THR A 109 -4.21 5.31 2.40
C THR A 109 -5.06 5.01 1.16
N ASN A 110 -6.35 5.34 1.20
CA ASN A 110 -7.19 5.27 0.01
C ASN A 110 -6.66 6.19 -1.10
N THR A 111 -6.04 7.32 -0.77
CA THR A 111 -5.42 8.20 -1.77
C THR A 111 -4.29 7.50 -2.50
N PHE A 112 -3.48 6.68 -1.81
CA PHE A 112 -2.43 5.88 -2.44
C PHE A 112 -3.00 4.93 -3.50
N THR A 113 -4.10 4.22 -3.19
CA THR A 113 -4.72 3.30 -4.15
C THR A 113 -5.48 4.03 -5.24
N ILE A 114 -6.22 5.11 -4.93
CA ILE A 114 -6.95 5.95 -5.90
C ILE A 114 -6.01 6.55 -6.93
N LEU A 115 -4.86 7.08 -6.49
CA LEU A 115 -3.83 7.61 -7.38
C LEU A 115 -3.02 6.50 -8.05
N ARG A 116 -3.32 5.21 -7.83
CA ARG A 116 -2.54 4.09 -8.41
C ARG A 116 -1.05 4.24 -8.09
N CYS A 117 -0.71 4.61 -6.87
CA CYS A 117 0.68 4.72 -6.47
C CYS A 117 1.36 3.34 -6.53
N GLN A 118 2.68 3.36 -6.72
CA GLN A 118 3.52 2.17 -6.73
C GLN A 118 4.68 2.35 -5.76
N LEU A 119 4.85 1.43 -4.83
CA LEU A 119 6.02 1.41 -3.96
C LEU A 119 7.13 0.57 -4.62
N LEU A 120 8.27 1.19 -4.91
CA LEU A 120 9.38 0.59 -5.66
C LEU A 120 10.54 0.16 -4.77
N LYS A 121 10.83 0.90 -3.69
CA LYS A 121 11.86 0.57 -2.70
C LYS A 121 11.40 0.91 -1.29
N SER A 122 11.87 0.09 -0.35
CA SER A 122 11.45 -0.02 1.04
C SER A 122 10.01 -0.51 1.14
N ILE A 123 9.80 -1.74 0.64
CA ILE A 123 8.52 -2.47 0.74
C ILE A 123 8.27 -2.90 2.19
N ASP A 124 9.32 -3.09 2.98
CA ASP A 124 9.21 -3.27 4.43
C ASP A 124 8.75 -1.97 5.09
N GLY A 125 7.66 -2.05 5.83
CA GLY A 125 7.02 -0.98 6.55
C GLY A 125 7.66 -0.67 7.90
N CYS A 126 8.49 -1.57 8.42
CA CYS A 126 9.31 -1.34 9.61
C CYS A 126 10.73 -1.01 9.19
N LEU A 127 11.13 0.25 9.38
CA LEU A 127 12.46 0.72 9.07
C LEU A 127 13.30 0.72 10.34
N SER A 128 14.31 -0.15 10.40
CA SER A 128 15.25 -0.19 11.52
C SER A 128 16.14 1.05 11.53
N ARG A 129 16.34 1.65 12.70
CA ARG A 129 17.29 2.76 12.89
C ARG A 129 18.71 2.40 12.49
N GLU A 130 19.10 1.14 12.64
CA GLU A 130 20.43 0.63 12.24
C GLU A 130 20.61 0.58 10.72
N SER A 131 19.50 0.52 9.98
CA SER A 131 19.50 0.50 8.51
C SER A 131 19.54 1.89 7.88
N LEU A 132 19.57 2.95 8.69
CA LEU A 132 19.63 4.33 8.21
C LEU A 132 21.07 4.75 7.88
N PRO A 133 21.26 5.59 6.84
CA PRO A 133 20.25 6.15 5.95
C PRO A 133 19.75 5.14 4.91
N THR A 134 18.47 5.25 4.52
CA THR A 134 17.87 4.44 3.46
C THR A 134 16.97 5.30 2.57
N ASP A 135 16.53 4.75 1.43
CA ASP A 135 15.66 5.45 0.50
C ASP A 135 14.25 4.85 0.51
N ILE A 136 13.26 5.72 0.43
CA ILE A 136 11.92 5.35 -0.03
C ILE A 136 11.81 5.78 -1.50
N VAL A 137 11.46 4.85 -2.37
CA VAL A 137 11.23 5.14 -3.79
C VAL A 137 9.80 4.80 -4.13
N VAL A 138 9.04 5.80 -4.58
CA VAL A 138 7.60 5.68 -4.82
C VAL A 138 7.24 6.35 -6.14
N ARG A 139 6.35 5.73 -6.91
CA ARG A 139 5.66 6.36 -8.02
C ARG A 139 4.32 6.90 -7.54
N VAL A 140 4.09 8.19 -7.75
CA VAL A 140 2.87 8.89 -7.35
C VAL A 140 2.41 9.71 -8.55
N PRO A 141 1.57 9.18 -9.45
CA PRO A 141 1.09 9.98 -10.58
C PRO A 141 0.13 11.09 -10.10
N GLY A 142 0.02 12.14 -10.91
CA GLY A 142 -0.97 13.21 -10.66
C GLY A 142 -0.66 14.14 -9.48
N VAL A 143 0.48 13.98 -8.79
CA VAL A 143 0.97 14.93 -7.79
C VAL A 143 2.09 15.79 -8.37
N ARG A 144 2.27 16.99 -7.80
CA ARG A 144 3.36 17.91 -8.17
C ARG A 144 4.65 17.57 -7.46
N GLY A 145 4.54 17.16 -6.20
CA GLY A 145 5.66 16.82 -5.35
C GLY A 145 5.30 15.74 -4.34
N VAL A 146 6.33 15.15 -3.75
CA VAL A 146 6.21 14.21 -2.64
C VAL A 146 7.13 14.71 -1.54
N GLN A 147 6.65 14.63 -0.30
CA GLN A 147 7.42 15.00 0.88
C GLN A 147 7.43 13.86 1.89
N LEU A 148 8.52 13.75 2.62
CA LEU A 148 8.63 12.92 3.80
C LEU A 148 8.53 13.83 5.02
N GLN A 149 7.51 13.59 5.83
CA GLN A 149 7.33 14.21 7.12
C GLN A 149 7.93 13.31 8.20
N ILE A 150 8.84 13.89 8.98
CA ILE A 150 9.43 13.30 10.17
C ILE A 150 8.97 14.17 11.35
N ASP A 151 8.11 13.60 12.20
CA ASP A 151 7.41 14.36 13.25
C ASP A 151 6.60 15.55 12.68
N GLU A 152 6.17 16.52 13.50
CA GLU A 152 5.43 17.69 13.03
C GLU A 152 6.28 18.75 12.31
N GLN A 153 7.62 18.62 12.33
CA GLN A 153 8.50 19.76 12.05
C GLN A 153 9.43 19.57 10.85
N THR A 154 9.80 18.35 10.49
CA THR A 154 10.81 18.12 9.44
C THR A 154 10.15 17.63 8.16
N LEU A 155 10.21 18.45 7.11
CA LEU A 155 9.74 18.11 5.77
C LEU A 155 10.93 17.96 4.82
N ILE A 156 11.10 16.75 4.28
CA ILE A 156 12.12 16.46 3.26
C ILE A 156 11.43 16.36 1.91
N THR A 157 11.82 17.22 0.97
CA THR A 157 11.27 17.18 -0.37
C THR A 157 11.88 16.04 -1.17
N GLY A 158 11.04 15.21 -1.78
CA GLY A 158 11.45 14.11 -2.62
C GLY A 158 12.03 14.58 -3.95
N LYS A 159 13.13 13.95 -4.35
CA LYS A 159 13.75 14.18 -5.67
C LYS A 159 12.91 13.48 -6.73
N ASN A 160 12.33 14.26 -7.65
CA ASN A 160 11.69 13.72 -8.84
C ASN A 160 12.77 13.13 -9.76
N LEU A 161 12.66 11.83 -10.06
CA LEU A 161 13.58 11.11 -10.93
C LEU A 161 13.11 11.18 -12.38
N LYS A 162 11.91 10.65 -12.66
CA LYS A 162 11.19 10.67 -13.95
C LYS A 162 9.82 9.99 -13.77
N ASN A 163 8.86 10.24 -14.67
CA ASN A 163 7.59 9.49 -14.74
C ASN A 163 6.84 9.47 -13.39
N SER A 164 6.87 10.60 -12.68
CA SER A 164 6.29 10.75 -11.34
C SER A 164 6.85 9.77 -10.30
N ILE A 165 8.10 9.33 -10.48
CA ILE A 165 8.86 8.57 -9.49
C ILE A 165 9.65 9.56 -8.65
N TYR A 166 9.49 9.45 -7.33
CA TYR A 166 10.15 10.26 -6.34
C TYR A 166 11.03 9.38 -5.44
N SER A 167 12.22 9.88 -5.13
CA SER A 167 13.11 9.30 -4.14
C SER A 167 13.21 10.22 -2.93
N LEU A 168 12.98 9.66 -1.74
CA LEU A 168 13.07 10.32 -0.45
C LEU A 168 14.20 9.67 0.32
N GLN A 169 15.27 10.43 0.59
CA GLN A 169 16.38 9.96 1.39
C GLN A 169 16.06 10.19 2.86
N ILE A 170 16.04 9.12 3.63
CA ILE A 170 15.83 9.18 5.08
C ILE A 170 17.17 9.54 5.74
N PRO A 171 17.22 10.54 6.62
CA PRO A 171 18.45 10.91 7.33
C PRO A 171 19.01 9.76 8.16
N ALA A 172 20.34 9.70 8.30
CA ALA A 172 21.01 8.71 9.15
C ALA A 172 20.62 8.84 10.64
N ASN A 173 20.37 10.08 11.09
CA ASN A 173 20.08 10.40 12.48
C ASN A 173 18.64 10.90 12.61
N ILE A 174 17.71 9.98 12.89
CA ILE A 174 16.35 10.32 13.28
C ILE A 174 16.26 10.30 14.82
N PRO A 175 15.66 11.30 15.48
CA PRO A 175 15.48 11.29 16.93
C PRO A 175 14.80 10.02 17.46
N ALA A 176 15.18 9.57 18.66
CA ALA A 176 14.69 8.31 19.26
C ALA A 176 13.17 8.29 19.53
N HIS A 177 12.56 9.47 19.70
CA HIS A 177 11.12 9.61 19.94
C HIS A 177 10.28 9.43 18.68
N VAL A 178 10.85 9.58 17.48
CA VAL A 178 10.12 9.41 16.22
C VAL A 178 9.73 7.94 16.06
N LYS A 179 8.43 7.67 15.95
CA LYS A 179 7.89 6.32 15.75
C LYS A 179 7.40 6.06 14.34
N ASP A 180 7.04 7.11 13.63
CA ASP A 180 6.47 7.01 12.29
C ASP A 180 7.11 8.02 11.35
N LEU A 181 7.22 7.63 10.09
CA LEU A 181 7.53 8.52 8.98
C LEU A 181 6.35 8.55 8.01
N VAL A 182 5.97 9.74 7.57
CA VAL A 182 4.77 9.93 6.74
C VAL A 182 5.17 10.44 5.37
N VAL A 183 4.86 9.69 4.32
CA VAL A 183 5.02 10.12 2.93
C VAL A 183 3.74 10.81 2.48
N MET A 184 3.86 12.05 2.03
CA MET A 184 2.76 12.88 1.57
C MET A 184 2.90 13.25 0.09
N GLY A 185 1.80 13.31 -0.64
CA GLY A 185 1.73 13.84 -1.99
C GLY A 185 1.09 15.22 -2.02
N LEU A 186 1.68 16.14 -2.78
CA LEU A 186 1.13 17.46 -3.05
C LEU A 186 0.17 17.40 -4.25
N CYS A 187 -1.13 17.46 -3.99
CA CYS A 187 -2.18 17.36 -5.01
C CYS A 187 -2.32 18.67 -5.82
N ALA A 188 -3.05 18.62 -6.94
CA ALA A 188 -3.21 19.77 -7.85
C ALA A 188 -3.77 21.01 -7.10
N ASP A 189 -3.26 22.18 -7.52
CA ASP A 189 -3.46 23.54 -6.98
C ASP A 189 -2.59 23.95 -5.78
N ASP A 190 -1.64 23.13 -5.35
CA ASP A 190 -0.78 23.39 -4.16
C ASP A 190 -1.58 23.62 -2.87
N THR A 191 -2.87 23.29 -2.88
CA THR A 191 -3.79 23.65 -1.80
C THR A 191 -3.78 22.66 -0.63
N TYR A 192 -3.37 21.40 -0.84
CA TYR A 192 -3.34 20.41 0.23
C TYR A 192 -2.36 19.26 0.01
N TYR A 193 -1.90 18.70 1.11
CA TYR A 193 -1.15 17.45 1.16
C TYR A 193 -2.08 16.29 1.48
N SER A 194 -1.88 15.17 0.80
CA SER A 194 -2.52 13.90 1.15
C SER A 194 -1.48 12.93 1.70
N ILE A 195 -1.78 12.32 2.83
CA ILE A 195 -1.00 11.19 3.35
C ILE A 195 -1.14 10.03 2.37
N LEU A 196 -0.02 9.46 1.95
CA LEU A 196 0.04 8.33 1.03
C LEU A 196 0.48 7.06 1.76
N ILE A 197 1.57 7.15 2.53
CA ILE A 197 2.23 6.01 3.16
C ILE A 197 2.67 6.39 4.57
N THR A 198 2.54 5.48 5.52
CA THR A 198 3.13 5.58 6.86
C THR A 198 4.04 4.39 7.12
N TYR A 199 5.30 4.67 7.44
CA TYR A 199 6.30 3.71 7.88
C TYR A 199 6.46 3.78 9.39
N LYS A 200 6.70 2.64 10.03
CA LYS A 200 7.13 2.57 11.42
C LYS A 200 8.65 2.61 11.52
N ILE A 201 9.17 3.21 12.57
CA ILE A 201 10.58 3.23 12.91
C ILE A 201 10.80 2.41 14.17
N GLU A 202 11.68 1.42 14.08
CA GLU A 202 12.10 0.55 15.18
C GLU A 202 13.55 0.87 15.60
#